data_AF-V6LN31-F1
#
_entry.id   AF-V6LN31-F1
#
_cell.length_a   1.000
_cell.length_b   1.000
_cell.length_c   1.000
_cell.angle_alpha   90.00
_cell.angle_beta   90.00
_cell.angle_gamma   90.00
#
_symmetry.space_group_name_H-M   'P 1'
#
loop_
_entity.id
_entity.type
_entity.pdbx_description
1 polymer ?
#
loop_
_entity_poly.entity_id
_entity_poly.type
_entity_poly.pdbx_seq_one_letter_code
_entity_poly.pdbx_strand_id
1 'polypeptide(L)'
;MPSWLSFSDDEFPASLCPFNIPSKNPHIQQFVNPIINADFNPFHGDSLLTLADDSPTAEYRRRKGERKSVSYNRLKRIGLVYIQFLTQFMPENVIINSDANLDVILLLAQMFPSIKFQVYESSVELKIDNVTFHPTVIPLTPFSLPSTSLIYQNIQQSSQLTLDAQNALYVSHLETQKSLILKTSPSTFLIPFQLPWTNETYEFFDGSLHFFPHSMHSHTELALFGQNLSQKSYSASRIEQQMFYFNTITRGQLFNHKLTVGNDGKFFKALDCCYDCTVEIVILLEYCKKIRGFNGVYEVFDLNEIQQKLEFSMKTEKEKEGYKKGK
;
A
#
# COMPACT_ATOMS: atom_id res chain seq x y z
N MET A 1 -19.07 20.23 6.23
CA MET A 1 -18.69 19.12 7.13
C MET A 1 -19.82 18.11 7.17
N PRO A 2 -19.57 16.81 6.94
CA PRO A 2 -20.58 15.79 7.25
C PRO A 2 -20.74 15.73 8.77
N SER A 3 -21.98 15.85 9.26
CA SER A 3 -22.34 15.95 10.70
C SER A 3 -22.12 14.68 11.52
N TRP A 4 -21.55 13.62 10.93
CA TRP A 4 -21.32 12.33 11.57
C TRP A 4 -19.85 12.09 11.97
N LEU A 5 -18.97 13.08 11.75
CA LEU A 5 -17.59 13.08 12.26
C LEU A 5 -17.48 13.67 13.67
N SER A 6 -18.52 14.34 14.16
CA SER A 6 -18.64 14.76 15.56
C SER A 6 -19.31 13.65 16.35
N PHE A 7 -18.54 12.64 16.75
CA PHE A 7 -18.96 11.77 17.85
C PHE A 7 -18.80 12.54 19.15
N SER A 8 -19.76 12.47 20.06
CA SER A 8 -19.52 12.87 21.44
C SER A 8 -18.50 11.90 22.04
N ASP A 9 -17.44 12.43 22.65
CA ASP A 9 -16.39 11.64 23.30
C ASP A 9 -16.90 10.69 24.41
N ASP A 10 -18.18 10.81 24.79
CA ASP A 10 -18.81 10.11 25.91
C ASP A 10 -19.26 8.66 25.62
N GLU A 11 -19.29 8.19 24.36
CA GLU A 11 -19.91 6.89 24.04
C GLU A 11 -18.97 5.67 24.06
N PHE A 12 -17.65 5.85 24.18
CA PHE A 12 -16.71 4.72 24.25
C PHE A 12 -15.60 4.99 25.28
N PRO A 13 -15.42 4.14 26.29
CA PRO A 13 -14.36 4.34 27.27
C PRO A 13 -13.00 4.24 26.56
N ALA A 14 -12.18 5.30 26.67
CA ALA A 14 -10.82 5.40 26.13
C ALA A 14 -9.87 4.26 26.56
N SER A 15 -10.30 3.38 27.47
CA SER A 15 -9.55 2.29 28.08
C SER A 15 -9.49 0.99 27.26
N LEU A 16 -10.03 0.93 26.05
CA LEU A 16 -10.24 -0.36 25.38
C LEU A 16 -9.05 -0.93 24.61
N CYS A 17 -8.06 -0.16 24.17
CA CYS A 17 -6.86 -0.71 23.53
C CYS A 17 -5.66 -0.77 24.49
N PRO A 18 -5.15 -1.96 24.88
CA PRO A 18 -3.97 -2.05 25.72
C PRO A 18 -2.71 -1.49 25.03
N PHE A 19 -2.72 -1.37 23.69
CA PHE A 19 -1.62 -0.83 22.88
C PHE A 19 -1.64 0.69 22.71
N ASN A 20 -2.68 1.38 23.18
CA ASN A 20 -2.66 2.84 23.29
C ASN A 20 -1.72 3.33 24.40
N ILE A 21 -1.18 2.42 25.21
CA ILE A 21 -0.15 2.70 26.19
C ILE A 21 1.22 2.53 25.51
N PRO A 22 2.00 3.62 25.32
CA PRO A 22 3.30 3.58 24.64
C PRO A 22 4.23 2.48 25.14
N SER A 23 4.25 2.25 26.45
CA SER A 23 5.10 1.24 27.10
C SER A 23 4.68 -0.21 26.81
N LYS A 24 3.47 -0.46 26.31
CA LYS A 24 2.96 -1.80 25.96
C LYS A 24 2.94 -2.05 24.45
N ASN A 25 3.18 -1.02 23.64
CA ASN A 25 3.17 -1.13 22.19
C ASN A 25 4.57 -1.53 21.67
N PRO A 26 4.72 -2.74 21.09
CA PRO A 26 6.03 -3.23 20.67
C PRO A 26 6.67 -2.40 19.55
N HIS A 27 5.88 -1.67 18.75
CA HIS A 27 6.37 -0.78 17.70
C HIS A 27 6.88 0.54 18.26
N ILE A 28 6.17 1.10 19.24
CA ILE A 28 6.55 2.36 19.88
C ILE A 28 7.84 2.20 20.68
N GLN A 29 8.04 1.04 21.31
CA GLN A 29 9.27 0.71 22.02
C GLN A 29 10.54 0.69 21.14
N GLN A 30 10.43 0.85 19.82
CA GLN A 30 11.61 1.06 18.97
C GLN A 30 12.25 2.44 19.18
N PHE A 31 11.49 3.42 19.68
CA PHE A 31 11.96 4.79 19.85
C PHE A 31 12.34 5.03 21.29
N VAL A 32 13.50 5.66 21.49
CA VAL A 32 13.95 6.11 22.81
C VAL A 32 12.98 7.17 23.37
N ASN A 33 12.40 7.99 22.49
CA ASN A 33 11.38 9.00 22.82
C ASN A 33 10.25 8.93 21.79
N PRO A 34 9.23 8.10 21.99
CA PRO A 34 8.13 8.00 21.05
C PRO A 34 7.32 9.29 21.03
N ILE A 35 7.07 9.82 19.84
CA ILE A 35 6.14 10.93 19.64
C ILE A 35 4.73 10.33 19.62
N ILE A 36 3.92 10.71 20.60
CA ILE A 36 2.50 10.35 20.67
C ILE A 36 1.74 11.41 19.91
N ASN A 37 1.16 11.05 18.77
CA ASN A 37 0.35 11.96 17.98
C ASN A 37 -1.10 11.86 18.47
N ALA A 38 -1.39 12.45 19.64
CA ALA A 38 -2.68 12.29 20.32
C ALA A 38 -3.84 12.92 19.54
N ASP A 39 -3.58 13.99 18.80
CA ASP A 39 -4.58 14.73 18.01
C ASP A 39 -4.72 14.21 16.58
N PHE A 40 -4.03 13.12 16.25
CA PHE A 40 -4.08 12.57 14.91
C PHE A 40 -5.42 11.86 14.68
N ASN A 41 -6.27 12.44 13.82
CA ASN A 41 -7.53 11.84 13.41
C ASN A 41 -7.34 11.09 12.07
N PRO A 42 -7.35 9.74 12.05
CA PRO A 42 -7.17 8.95 10.82
C PRO A 42 -8.29 9.16 9.80
N PHE A 43 -9.39 9.79 10.19
CA PHE A 43 -10.54 10.08 9.33
C PHE A 43 -10.47 11.47 8.67
N HIS A 44 -9.41 12.25 8.96
CA HIS A 44 -9.21 13.58 8.40
C HIS A 44 -7.85 13.72 7.71
N GLY A 45 -7.78 13.28 6.45
CA GLY A 45 -6.80 13.76 5.48
C GLY A 45 -6.11 12.67 4.65
N ASP A 46 -5.92 12.97 3.36
CA ASP A 46 -5.12 12.18 2.42
C ASP A 46 -3.63 12.09 2.82
N SER A 47 -3.19 12.89 3.81
CA SER A 47 -1.78 13.04 4.22
C SER A 47 -1.18 11.80 4.88
N LEU A 48 -1.99 10.86 5.39
CA LEU A 48 -1.46 9.60 5.92
C LEU A 48 -0.97 8.68 4.82
N LEU A 49 -1.70 8.68 3.71
CA LEU A 49 -1.53 7.69 2.64
C LEU A 49 -0.52 8.18 1.62
N THR A 50 -0.32 9.50 1.53
CA THR A 50 0.46 10.15 0.48
C THR A 50 1.74 10.79 1.00
N LEU A 51 2.79 10.72 0.18
CA LEU A 51 3.99 11.51 0.35
C LEU A 51 3.81 12.85 -0.38
N ALA A 52 3.47 13.89 0.36
CA ALA A 52 3.38 15.26 -0.17
C ALA A 52 4.77 15.85 -0.45
N ASP A 53 4.85 16.82 -1.37
CA ASP A 53 6.12 17.46 -1.74
C ASP A 53 6.78 18.13 -0.52
N ASP A 54 6.01 18.76 0.36
CA ASP A 54 6.48 19.42 1.59
C ASP A 54 6.61 18.49 2.80
N SER A 55 6.48 17.16 2.62
CA SER A 55 6.65 16.20 3.71
C SER A 55 8.02 16.35 4.37
N PRO A 56 8.13 16.16 5.71
CA PRO A 56 9.38 16.29 6.44
C PRO A 56 10.50 15.41 5.88
N THR A 57 11.73 15.91 5.95
CA THR A 57 12.95 15.21 5.54
C THR A 57 13.85 14.91 6.73
N ALA A 58 14.66 13.87 6.61
CA ALA A 58 15.79 13.60 7.49
C ALA A 58 16.99 13.15 6.64
N GLU A 59 18.19 13.59 7.02
CA GLU A 59 19.41 13.13 6.36
C GLU A 59 19.53 11.61 6.47
N TYR A 60 19.75 10.96 5.31
CA TYR A 60 19.88 9.51 5.27
C TYR A 60 21.11 9.07 6.06
N ARG A 61 20.92 8.05 6.90
CA ARG A 61 22.02 7.36 7.57
C ARG A 61 21.74 5.87 7.66
N ARG A 62 22.79 5.07 7.57
CA ARG A 62 22.67 3.64 7.78
C ARG A 62 22.34 3.36 9.25
N ARG A 63 21.18 2.74 9.48
CA ARG A 63 20.72 2.33 10.81
C ARG A 63 21.62 1.21 11.35
N LYS A 64 22.22 1.38 12.53
CA LYS A 64 23.08 0.40 13.21
C LYS A 64 22.56 0.14 14.62
N GLY A 65 22.29 -1.12 14.96
CA GLY A 65 21.80 -1.51 16.28
C GLY A 65 20.37 -1.09 16.62
N GLU A 66 19.66 -0.44 15.70
CA GLU A 66 18.28 -0.01 15.91
C GLU A 66 17.30 -1.19 15.79
N ARG A 67 16.31 -1.23 16.70
CA ARG A 67 15.23 -2.23 16.64
C ARG A 67 14.37 -2.00 15.40
N LYS A 68 14.04 -3.07 14.69
CA LYS A 68 13.14 -3.11 13.53
C LYS A 68 11.93 -3.99 13.88
N SER A 69 10.80 -3.41 14.24
CA SER A 69 9.58 -4.11 14.63
C SER A 69 8.53 -4.12 13.52
N VAL A 70 8.68 -3.28 12.50
CA VAL A 70 7.80 -3.27 11.33
C VAL A 70 7.78 -4.68 10.71
N SER A 71 6.59 -5.26 10.67
CA SER A 71 6.36 -6.56 10.03
C SER A 71 6.22 -6.35 8.53
N TYR A 72 7.12 -6.93 7.75
CA TYR A 72 6.99 -6.95 6.30
C TYR A 72 5.95 -7.99 5.88
N ASN A 73 5.01 -7.60 5.01
CA ASN A 73 4.02 -8.48 4.43
C ASN A 73 3.76 -8.10 2.96
N ARG A 74 4.35 -8.85 2.02
CA ARG A 74 4.28 -8.57 0.58
C ARG A 74 2.84 -8.53 0.06
N LEU A 75 2.04 -9.55 0.37
CA LEU A 75 0.68 -9.68 -0.16
C LEU A 75 -0.22 -8.57 0.37
N LYS A 76 -0.18 -8.33 1.68
CA LYS A 76 -0.97 -7.29 2.34
C LYS A 76 -0.60 -5.89 1.84
N ARG A 77 0.70 -5.64 1.69
CA ARG A 77 1.24 -4.41 1.09
C ARG A 77 0.64 -4.13 -0.29
N ILE A 78 0.68 -5.12 -1.17
CA ILE A 78 0.21 -4.97 -2.56
C ILE A 78 -1.31 -4.88 -2.60
N GLY A 79 -1.99 -5.80 -1.91
CA GLY A 79 -3.45 -5.87 -1.89
C GLY A 79 -4.10 -4.60 -1.36
N LEU A 80 -3.60 -4.03 -0.27
CA LEU A 80 -4.15 -2.78 0.28
C LEU A 80 -4.00 -1.60 -0.68
N VAL A 81 -2.84 -1.45 -1.32
CA VAL A 81 -2.63 -0.38 -2.30
C VAL A 81 -3.50 -0.57 -3.55
N TYR A 82 -3.74 -1.81 -3.99
CA TYR A 82 -4.67 -2.10 -5.08
C TYR A 82 -6.11 -1.78 -4.68
N ILE A 83 -6.55 -2.19 -3.48
CA ILE A 83 -7.88 -1.85 -2.95
C ILE A 83 -8.06 -0.33 -2.91
N GLN A 84 -7.05 0.40 -2.40
CA GLN A 84 -7.08 1.85 -2.31
C GLN A 84 -7.24 2.49 -3.70
N PHE A 85 -6.43 2.07 -4.67
CA PHE A 85 -6.47 2.58 -6.04
C PHE A 85 -7.82 2.31 -6.72
N LEU A 86 -8.32 1.08 -6.65
CA LEU A 86 -9.60 0.71 -7.27
C LEU A 86 -10.78 1.42 -6.61
N THR A 87 -10.74 1.56 -5.28
CA THR A 87 -11.74 2.33 -4.53
C THR A 87 -11.74 3.82 -4.90
N GLN A 88 -10.57 4.38 -5.20
CA GLN A 88 -10.43 5.78 -5.57
C GLN A 88 -10.95 6.06 -6.99
N PHE A 89 -10.58 5.23 -7.97
CA PHE A 89 -10.85 5.51 -9.39
C PHE A 89 -12.03 4.76 -9.99
N MET A 90 -12.43 3.64 -9.41
CA MET A 90 -13.56 2.81 -9.86
C MET A 90 -13.64 2.60 -11.38
N PRO A 91 -12.55 2.11 -12.01
CA PRO A 91 -12.53 1.90 -13.45
C PRO A 91 -13.48 0.78 -13.88
N GLU A 92 -13.92 0.81 -15.13
CA GLU A 92 -14.71 -0.30 -15.70
C GLU A 92 -13.82 -1.50 -16.03
N ASN A 93 -12.59 -1.23 -16.49
CA ASN A 93 -11.64 -2.22 -16.95
C ASN A 93 -10.29 -1.99 -16.25
N VAL A 94 -9.66 -3.07 -15.79
CA VAL A 94 -8.33 -3.03 -15.18
C VAL A 94 -7.43 -4.02 -15.88
N ILE A 95 -6.31 -3.54 -16.39
CA ILE A 95 -5.25 -4.36 -16.92
C ILE A 95 -4.18 -4.51 -15.85
N ILE A 96 -3.93 -5.75 -15.44
CA ILE A 96 -2.95 -6.10 -14.44
C ILE A 96 -1.82 -6.86 -15.14
N ASN A 97 -0.61 -6.30 -15.07
CA ASN A 97 0.62 -7.03 -15.37
C ASN A 97 1.48 -7.01 -14.12
N SER A 98 1.37 -8.07 -13.37
CA SER A 98 2.10 -8.25 -12.15
C SER A 98 2.28 -9.72 -11.91
N ASP A 99 3.44 -10.08 -11.37
CA ASP A 99 3.63 -11.23 -10.49
C ASP A 99 2.91 -11.00 -9.13
N ALA A 100 1.75 -10.34 -9.16
CA ALA A 100 0.92 -10.26 -7.98
C ALA A 100 0.41 -11.67 -7.77
N ASN A 101 0.56 -12.14 -6.54
CA ASN A 101 0.02 -13.42 -6.15
C ASN A 101 -1.44 -13.49 -6.58
N LEU A 102 -1.74 -14.54 -7.34
CA LEU A 102 -3.07 -14.85 -7.86
C LEU A 102 -4.16 -14.65 -6.81
N ASP A 103 -3.92 -15.03 -5.55
CA ASP A 103 -4.87 -14.87 -4.46
C ASP A 103 -5.31 -13.42 -4.23
N VAL A 104 -4.39 -12.45 -4.40
CA VAL A 104 -4.72 -11.01 -4.31
C VAL A 104 -5.65 -10.63 -5.45
N ILE A 105 -5.39 -11.11 -6.66
CA ILE A 105 -6.23 -10.84 -7.84
C ILE A 105 -7.63 -11.45 -7.64
N LEU A 106 -7.70 -12.69 -7.14
CA LEU A 106 -8.96 -13.37 -6.82
C LEU A 106 -9.77 -12.60 -5.79
N LEU A 107 -9.10 -12.11 -4.73
CA LEU A 107 -9.74 -11.30 -3.71
C LEU A 107 -10.28 -9.99 -4.30
N LEU A 108 -9.51 -9.30 -5.13
CA LEU A 108 -9.94 -8.07 -5.79
C LEU A 108 -11.13 -8.29 -6.72
N ALA A 109 -11.11 -9.38 -7.49
CA ALA A 109 -12.23 -9.75 -8.36
C ALA A 109 -13.52 -9.98 -7.57
N GLN A 110 -13.43 -10.56 -6.36
CA GLN A 110 -14.57 -10.72 -5.44
C GLN A 110 -15.00 -9.39 -4.82
N MET A 111 -14.05 -8.53 -4.43
CA MET A 111 -14.33 -7.24 -3.79
C MET A 111 -14.91 -6.21 -4.78
N PHE A 112 -14.57 -6.32 -6.06
CA PHE A 112 -14.97 -5.40 -7.12
C PHE A 112 -15.65 -6.16 -8.28
N PRO A 113 -16.85 -6.75 -8.05
CA PRO A 113 -17.51 -7.61 -9.04
C PRO A 113 -17.94 -6.86 -10.32
N SER A 114 -18.04 -5.53 -10.26
CA SER A 114 -18.37 -4.69 -11.43
C SER A 114 -17.17 -4.40 -12.33
N ILE A 115 -15.94 -4.64 -11.86
CA ILE A 115 -14.71 -4.36 -12.60
C ILE A 115 -14.31 -5.58 -13.42
N LYS A 116 -13.93 -5.38 -14.67
CA LYS A 116 -13.37 -6.42 -15.54
C LYS A 116 -11.86 -6.42 -15.47
N PHE A 117 -11.28 -7.52 -15.03
CA PHE A 117 -9.84 -7.69 -14.91
C PHE A 117 -9.27 -8.43 -16.12
N GLN A 118 -8.22 -7.88 -16.72
CA GLN A 118 -7.39 -8.54 -17.73
C GLN A 118 -6.00 -8.75 -17.12
N VAL A 119 -5.68 -9.99 -16.82
CA VAL A 119 -4.47 -10.37 -16.08
C VAL A 119 -3.49 -11.00 -17.05
N TYR A 120 -2.32 -10.37 -17.20
CA TYR A 120 -1.25 -10.85 -18.05
C TYR A 120 -0.24 -11.59 -17.19
N GLU A 121 -0.37 -12.92 -17.12
CA GLU A 121 0.48 -13.81 -16.32
C GLU A 121 0.66 -15.16 -17.01
N SER A 122 1.89 -15.66 -17.04
CA SER A 122 2.33 -16.70 -17.98
C SER A 122 1.97 -18.14 -17.60
N SER A 123 1.07 -18.39 -16.63
CA SER A 123 0.95 -19.75 -16.07
C SER A 123 -0.41 -20.16 -15.49
N VAL A 124 -1.46 -19.35 -15.64
CA VAL A 124 -2.75 -19.61 -14.96
C VAL A 124 -3.91 -19.68 -15.95
N GLU A 125 -4.63 -20.79 -15.95
CA GLU A 125 -5.94 -20.93 -16.59
C GLU A 125 -7.01 -21.11 -15.50
N LEU A 126 -7.60 -19.99 -15.05
CA LEU A 126 -8.73 -20.00 -14.14
C LEU A 126 -9.93 -19.30 -14.79
N LYS A 127 -11.12 -19.81 -14.51
CA LYS A 127 -12.39 -19.22 -14.98
C LYS A 127 -13.06 -18.50 -13.83
N ILE A 128 -13.15 -17.19 -13.96
CA ILE A 128 -13.83 -16.29 -13.04
C ILE A 128 -14.56 -15.27 -13.90
N ASP A 129 -15.83 -15.01 -13.61
CA ASP A 129 -16.72 -14.30 -14.54
C ASP A 129 -16.20 -12.91 -14.95
N ASN A 130 -15.49 -12.22 -14.05
CA ASN A 130 -14.93 -10.89 -14.29
C ASN A 130 -13.40 -10.87 -14.43
N VAL A 131 -12.74 -12.01 -14.65
CA VAL A 131 -11.28 -12.09 -14.85
C VAL A 131 -10.94 -12.87 -16.13
N THR A 132 -10.18 -12.23 -17.02
CA THR A 132 -9.59 -12.87 -18.20
C THR A 132 -8.09 -13.00 -17.99
N PHE A 133 -7.56 -14.22 -18.05
CA PHE A 133 -6.12 -14.48 -18.01
C PHE A 133 -5.54 -14.53 -19.43
N HIS A 134 -4.38 -13.89 -19.60
CA HIS A 134 -3.64 -13.85 -20.85
C HIS A 134 -2.24 -14.45 -20.62
N PRO A 135 -1.83 -15.48 -21.37
CA PRO A 135 -0.54 -16.15 -21.18
C PRO A 135 0.67 -15.36 -21.71
N THR A 136 0.43 -14.18 -22.30
CA THR A 136 1.46 -13.36 -22.96
C THR A 136 1.75 -12.08 -22.19
N VAL A 137 2.82 -11.37 -22.56
CA VAL A 137 3.09 -10.01 -22.07
C VAL A 137 1.97 -9.06 -22.53
N ILE A 138 1.73 -7.97 -21.79
CA ILE A 138 0.82 -6.89 -22.23
C ILE A 138 1.16 -6.50 -23.67
N PRO A 139 0.17 -6.47 -24.57
CA PRO A 139 0.37 -5.95 -25.91
C PRO A 139 0.71 -4.47 -25.84
N LEU A 140 1.77 -4.06 -26.54
CA LEU A 140 2.23 -2.68 -26.63
C LEU A 140 1.37 -1.82 -27.56
N THR A 141 0.06 -2.07 -27.58
CA THR A 141 -0.94 -1.35 -28.37
C THR A 141 -1.88 -0.59 -27.44
N PRO A 142 -2.39 0.59 -27.85
CA PRO A 142 -3.36 1.34 -27.07
C PRO A 142 -4.54 0.46 -26.66
N PHE A 143 -5.00 0.60 -25.42
CA PHE A 143 -6.18 -0.10 -24.98
C PHE A 143 -7.40 0.48 -25.71
N SER A 144 -8.17 -0.38 -26.37
CA SER A 144 -9.39 0.01 -27.07
C SER A 144 -10.59 0.21 -26.14
N LEU A 145 -10.41 -0.03 -24.83
CA LEU A 145 -11.47 -0.05 -23.85
C LEU A 145 -11.60 1.31 -23.13
N PRO A 146 -12.83 1.86 -23.00
CA PRO A 146 -13.07 3.06 -22.22
C PRO A 146 -12.74 2.83 -20.74
N SER A 147 -12.39 3.91 -20.03
CA SER A 147 -12.18 3.91 -18.57
C SER A 147 -11.27 2.77 -18.08
N THR A 148 -10.19 2.52 -18.81
CA THR A 148 -9.23 1.46 -18.50
C THR A 148 -8.16 1.98 -17.56
N SER A 149 -7.93 1.27 -16.46
CA SER A 149 -6.78 1.48 -15.58
C SER A 149 -5.68 0.47 -15.84
N LEU A 150 -4.43 0.90 -15.68
CA LEU A 150 -3.26 0.03 -15.72
C LEU A 150 -2.70 -0.16 -14.31
N ILE A 151 -2.58 -1.40 -13.86
CA ILE A 151 -1.81 -1.78 -12.69
C ILE A 151 -0.60 -2.58 -13.17
N TYR A 152 0.59 -2.02 -12.98
CA TYR A 152 1.83 -2.65 -13.43
C TYR A 152 2.78 -2.84 -12.25
N GLN A 153 3.36 -4.03 -12.11
CA GLN A 153 4.47 -4.29 -11.19
C GLN A 153 5.65 -4.88 -11.94
N ASN A 154 6.82 -4.26 -11.76
CA ASN A 154 8.07 -4.81 -12.26
C ASN A 154 8.68 -5.75 -11.21
N ILE A 155 9.30 -6.84 -11.65
CA ILE A 155 9.55 -8.04 -10.84
C ILE A 155 11.05 -8.22 -10.54
N GLN A 156 11.93 -7.43 -11.16
CA GLN A 156 13.36 -7.66 -11.03
C GLN A 156 13.87 -7.31 -9.62
N GLN A 157 14.21 -8.35 -8.85
CA GLN A 157 14.79 -8.21 -7.52
C GLN A 157 16.21 -7.65 -7.61
N SER A 158 16.49 -6.62 -6.82
CA SER A 158 17.76 -5.90 -6.83
C SER A 158 18.80 -6.44 -5.83
N SER A 159 18.42 -7.37 -4.95
CA SER A 159 19.17 -7.68 -3.72
C SER A 159 20.57 -8.28 -3.91
N GLN A 160 20.95 -8.67 -5.12
CA GLN A 160 22.27 -9.22 -5.45
C GLN A 160 23.14 -8.29 -6.32
N LEU A 161 22.63 -7.12 -6.68
CA LEU A 161 23.31 -6.17 -7.56
C LEU A 161 24.20 -5.20 -6.77
N THR A 162 25.25 -4.69 -7.42
CA THR A 162 26.03 -3.54 -6.92
C THR A 162 25.15 -2.28 -6.92
N LEU A 163 25.50 -1.25 -6.14
CA LEU A 163 24.73 0.00 -6.10
C LEU A 163 24.51 0.61 -7.49
N ASP A 164 25.56 0.66 -8.31
CA ASP A 164 25.48 1.18 -9.67
C ASP A 164 24.54 0.36 -10.56
N ALA A 165 24.59 -0.98 -10.44
CA ALA A 165 23.70 -1.86 -11.18
C ALA A 165 22.24 -1.75 -10.68
N GLN A 166 22.01 -1.52 -9.39
CA GLN A 166 20.67 -1.24 -8.84
C GLN A 166 20.13 0.10 -9.34
N ASN A 167 20.95 1.15 -9.36
CA ASN A 167 20.57 2.46 -9.88
C ASN A 167 20.23 2.37 -11.38
N ALA A 168 21.07 1.69 -12.17
CA ALA A 168 20.79 1.47 -13.60
C ALA A 168 19.51 0.66 -13.83
N LEU A 169 19.26 -0.36 -12.98
CA LEU A 169 18.02 -1.13 -13.00
C LEU A 169 16.79 -0.24 -12.76
N TYR A 170 16.82 0.63 -11.75
CA TYR A 170 15.71 1.53 -11.45
C TYR A 170 15.45 2.55 -12.57
N VAL A 171 16.49 3.10 -13.20
CA VAL A 171 16.31 3.95 -14.39
C VAL A 171 15.64 3.15 -15.52
N SER A 172 16.11 1.92 -15.79
CA SER A 172 15.49 1.07 -16.80
C SER A 172 14.03 0.73 -16.50
N HIS A 173 13.68 0.56 -15.22
CA HIS A 173 12.30 0.34 -14.79
C HIS A 173 11.41 1.56 -15.07
N LEU A 174 11.87 2.76 -14.72
CA LEU A 174 11.16 4.00 -15.04
C LEU A 174 10.93 4.13 -16.54
N GLU A 175 11.94 3.93 -17.37
CA GLU A 175 11.79 4.02 -18.83
C GLU A 175 10.80 2.97 -19.39
N THR A 176 10.84 1.75 -18.85
CA THR A 176 9.90 0.69 -19.24
C THR A 176 8.47 1.05 -18.86
N GLN A 177 8.25 1.52 -17.62
CA GLN A 177 6.94 1.97 -17.13
C GLN A 177 6.43 3.16 -17.95
N LYS A 178 7.30 4.13 -18.25
CA LYS A 178 6.98 5.31 -19.06
C LYS A 178 6.53 4.90 -20.45
N SER A 179 7.31 4.03 -21.10
CA SER A 179 6.99 3.50 -22.42
C SER A 179 5.66 2.73 -22.42
N LEU A 180 5.42 1.90 -21.41
CA LEU A 180 4.20 1.13 -21.28
C LEU A 180 2.96 2.05 -21.17
N ILE A 181 2.99 3.03 -20.28
CA ILE A 181 1.89 3.98 -20.08
C ILE A 181 1.62 4.78 -21.36
N LEU A 182 2.66 5.28 -22.04
CA LEU A 182 2.49 6.02 -23.31
C LEU A 182 1.88 5.15 -24.42
N LYS A 183 2.26 3.88 -24.50
CA LYS A 183 1.78 2.97 -25.54
C LYS A 183 0.36 2.48 -25.27
N THR A 184 0.01 2.33 -24.00
CA THR A 184 -1.29 1.78 -23.60
C THR A 184 -2.35 2.85 -23.35
N SER A 185 -1.92 4.09 -23.05
CA SER A 185 -2.75 5.27 -22.78
C SER A 185 -3.89 5.00 -21.80
N PRO A 186 -3.62 4.47 -20.60
CA PRO A 186 -4.66 4.20 -19.62
C PRO A 186 -5.26 5.50 -19.08
N SER A 187 -6.52 5.47 -18.68
CA SER A 187 -7.21 6.61 -18.05
C SER A 187 -6.64 6.92 -16.66
N THR A 188 -6.25 5.89 -15.92
CA THR A 188 -5.49 6.01 -14.67
C THR A 188 -4.47 4.88 -14.58
N PHE A 189 -3.41 5.06 -13.81
CA PHE A 189 -2.41 4.02 -13.63
C PHE A 189 -1.88 3.97 -12.21
N LEU A 190 -1.48 2.76 -11.82
CA LEU A 190 -0.77 2.43 -10.61
C LEU A 190 0.52 1.73 -10.97
N ILE A 191 1.64 2.32 -10.58
CA ILE A 191 2.96 1.72 -10.74
C ILE A 191 3.78 1.81 -9.45
N PRO A 192 4.66 0.83 -9.17
CA PRO A 192 5.71 1.02 -8.19
C PRO A 192 6.66 2.10 -8.70
N PHE A 193 6.91 3.10 -7.88
CA PHE A 193 7.75 4.24 -8.16
C PHE A 193 8.91 4.25 -7.18
N GLN A 194 10.10 3.95 -7.70
CA GLN A 194 11.34 3.96 -6.95
C GLN A 194 12.40 4.68 -7.78
N LEU A 195 13.06 5.65 -7.16
CA LEU A 195 14.15 6.38 -7.81
C LEU A 195 15.52 5.77 -7.43
N PRO A 196 16.52 5.91 -8.31
CA PRO A 196 17.92 5.62 -7.98
C PRO A 196 18.40 6.38 -6.74
N TRP A 197 19.35 5.82 -6.00
CA TRP A 197 20.03 6.50 -4.91
C TRP A 197 21.13 7.42 -5.46
N THR A 198 20.69 8.56 -6.01
CA THR A 198 21.54 9.59 -6.61
C THR A 198 21.08 10.98 -6.16
N ASN A 199 21.87 12.02 -6.48
CA ASN A 199 21.47 13.42 -6.29
C ASN A 199 20.77 14.00 -7.53
N GLU A 200 20.40 13.16 -8.48
CA GLU A 200 19.80 13.58 -9.74
C GLU A 200 18.30 13.83 -9.59
N THR A 201 17.75 14.46 -10.63
CA THR A 201 16.31 14.65 -10.81
C THR A 201 15.84 13.83 -12.00
N TYR A 202 14.70 13.18 -11.88
CA TYR A 202 14.12 12.35 -12.94
C TYR A 202 12.77 12.92 -13.38
N GLU A 203 12.57 13.07 -14.69
CA GLU A 203 11.28 13.47 -15.26
C GLU A 203 10.39 12.25 -15.50
N PHE A 204 9.26 12.22 -14.79
CA PHE A 204 8.29 11.14 -14.89
C PHE A 204 6.86 11.70 -14.88
N PHE A 205 5.84 10.85 -15.03
CA PHE A 205 4.46 11.31 -14.94
C PHE A 205 4.12 11.93 -13.58
N ASP A 206 3.30 12.97 -13.61
CA ASP A 206 2.72 13.57 -12.42
C ASP A 206 1.62 12.69 -11.83
N GLY A 207 1.46 12.77 -10.51
CA GLY A 207 0.50 11.98 -9.76
C GLY A 207 0.75 12.04 -8.26
N SER A 208 -0.12 11.36 -7.52
CA SER A 208 0.03 11.23 -6.07
C SER A 208 0.92 10.04 -5.74
N LEU A 209 1.95 10.26 -4.94
CA LEU A 209 2.82 9.22 -4.38
C LEU A 209 2.20 8.67 -3.11
N HIS A 210 1.90 7.37 -3.07
CA HIS A 210 1.31 6.70 -1.92
C HIS A 210 2.32 5.79 -1.22
N PHE A 211 2.25 5.75 0.11
CA PHE A 211 3.04 4.81 0.89
C PHE A 211 2.49 3.39 0.73
N PHE A 212 3.41 2.43 0.78
CA PHE A 212 3.06 1.02 0.87
C PHE A 212 2.98 0.59 2.33
N PRO A 213 1.78 0.33 2.89
CA PRO A 213 1.64 -0.20 4.23
C PRO A 213 2.26 -1.59 4.31
N HIS A 214 2.74 -1.99 5.48
CA HIS A 214 3.40 -3.28 5.72
C HIS A 214 4.62 -3.54 4.81
N SER A 215 5.25 -2.47 4.28
CA SER A 215 6.52 -2.53 3.54
C SER A 215 7.72 -2.80 4.45
N MET A 216 8.89 -3.09 3.86
CA MET A 216 10.12 -3.23 4.64
C MET A 216 10.51 -1.91 5.33
N HIS A 217 11.14 -2.02 6.50
CA HIS A 217 11.54 -0.91 7.39
C HIS A 217 12.49 0.15 6.79
N SER A 218 13.07 -0.10 5.62
CA SER A 218 13.96 0.83 4.91
C SER A 218 13.62 0.91 3.43
N HIS A 219 12.39 0.54 3.05
CA HIS A 219 11.96 0.57 1.67
C HIS A 219 11.66 2.01 1.24
N THR A 220 12.12 2.38 0.05
CA THR A 220 11.87 3.71 -0.55
C THR A 220 10.89 3.67 -1.72
N GLU A 221 10.42 2.49 -2.14
CA GLU A 221 9.37 2.37 -3.17
C GLU A 221 8.04 2.93 -2.65
N LEU A 222 7.43 3.75 -3.49
CA LEU A 222 6.10 4.35 -3.34
C LEU A 222 5.19 3.81 -4.45
N ALA A 223 3.88 3.95 -4.31
CA ALA A 223 2.95 3.68 -5.40
C ALA A 223 2.56 5.01 -6.06
N LEU A 224 2.87 5.20 -7.34
CA LEU A 224 2.44 6.38 -8.08
C LEU A 224 1.06 6.13 -8.68
N PHE A 225 0.08 6.94 -8.24
CA PHE A 225 -1.26 6.96 -8.81
C PHE A 225 -1.35 8.16 -9.75
N GLY A 226 -1.50 7.91 -11.05
CA GLY A 226 -1.61 8.96 -12.07
C GLY A 226 -2.92 8.88 -12.85
N GLN A 227 -3.35 10.01 -13.40
CA GLN A 227 -4.57 10.15 -14.22
C GLN A 227 -4.32 10.88 -15.55
N ASN A 228 -3.16 11.49 -15.72
CA ASN A 228 -2.81 12.23 -16.92
C ASN A 228 -1.34 11.98 -17.26
N LEU A 229 -0.95 12.40 -18.47
CA LEU A 229 0.40 12.19 -18.99
C LEU A 229 1.32 13.40 -18.78
N SER A 230 0.90 14.37 -17.95
CA SER A 230 1.76 15.50 -17.61
C SER A 230 3.01 15.00 -16.88
N GLN A 231 4.12 15.70 -17.04
CA GLN A 231 5.40 15.34 -16.46
C GLN A 231 5.69 16.20 -15.23
N LYS A 232 6.34 15.60 -14.24
CA LYS A 232 6.87 16.24 -13.03
C LYS A 232 8.33 15.82 -12.87
N SER A 233 9.16 16.76 -12.43
CA SER A 233 10.55 16.48 -12.06
C SER A 233 10.60 16.04 -10.59
N TYR A 234 11.15 14.86 -10.34
CA TYR A 234 11.29 14.28 -9.01
C TYR A 234 12.76 14.26 -8.59
N SER A 235 13.06 14.88 -7.44
CA SER A 235 14.40 14.82 -6.83
C SER A 235 14.57 13.49 -6.07
N ALA A 236 15.51 12.67 -6.52
CA ALA A 236 15.80 11.38 -5.89
C ALA A 236 16.25 11.55 -4.44
N SER A 237 17.19 12.45 -4.18
CA SER A 237 17.69 12.74 -2.84
C SER A 237 16.60 13.28 -1.90
N ARG A 238 15.68 14.12 -2.38
CA ARG A 238 14.55 14.61 -1.57
C ARG A 238 13.63 13.47 -1.16
N ILE A 239 13.17 12.66 -2.13
CA ILE A 239 12.28 11.53 -1.85
C ILE A 239 12.95 10.51 -0.92
N GLU A 240 14.25 10.25 -1.10
CA GLU A 240 15.02 9.39 -0.20
C GLU A 240 14.98 9.93 1.24
N GLN A 241 15.27 11.22 1.44
CA GLN A 241 15.28 11.85 2.76
C GLN A 241 13.89 11.89 3.40
N GLN A 242 12.85 12.10 2.59
CA GLN A 242 11.46 12.03 3.06
C GLN A 242 11.09 10.61 3.49
N MET A 243 11.41 9.62 2.68
CA MET A 243 11.18 8.21 3.01
C MET A 243 12.00 7.76 4.21
N PHE A 244 13.21 8.32 4.39
CA PHE A 244 14.03 8.05 5.57
C PHE A 244 13.37 8.63 6.82
N TYR A 245 12.91 9.89 6.80
CA TYR A 245 12.15 10.48 7.91
C TYR A 245 10.91 9.65 8.21
N PHE A 246 10.11 9.32 7.19
CA PHE A 246 8.89 8.55 7.35
C PHE A 246 9.18 7.18 8.01
N ASN A 247 10.12 6.40 7.47
CA ASN A 247 10.43 5.06 7.98
C ASN A 247 11.10 5.06 9.36
N THR A 248 11.74 6.16 9.78
CA THR A 248 12.49 6.24 11.04
C THR A 248 11.82 7.08 12.11
N ILE A 249 10.82 7.90 11.77
CA ILE A 249 10.13 8.78 12.70
C ILE A 249 8.63 8.51 12.60
N THR A 250 7.99 8.89 11.49
CA THR A 250 6.53 8.88 11.34
C THR A 250 5.92 7.50 11.50
N ARG A 251 6.42 6.49 10.78
CA ARG A 251 5.83 5.15 10.71
C ARG A 251 5.77 4.43 12.07
N GLY A 252 6.66 4.82 12.97
CA GLY A 252 6.77 4.24 14.31
C GLY A 252 6.02 5.00 15.41
N GLN A 253 5.31 6.08 15.06
CA GLN A 253 4.44 6.80 15.99
C GLN A 253 3.19 5.98 16.33
N LEU A 254 2.50 6.40 17.39
CA LEU A 254 1.17 5.89 17.74
C LEU A 254 0.10 6.60 16.91
N PHE A 255 -0.76 5.82 16.27
CA PHE A 255 -1.91 6.30 15.49
C PHE A 255 -3.17 5.69 16.09
N ASN A 256 -3.83 6.46 16.95
CA ASN A 256 -5.01 5.98 17.66
C ASN A 256 -6.16 5.71 16.67
N HIS A 257 -6.80 4.55 16.80
CA HIS A 257 -8.04 4.22 16.08
C HIS A 257 -9.03 3.54 17.01
N LYS A 258 -10.33 3.68 16.72
CA LYS A 258 -11.41 3.13 17.57
C LYS A 258 -11.64 1.63 17.37
N LEU A 259 -11.16 1.04 16.27
CA LEU A 259 -11.31 -0.38 15.94
C LEU A 259 -10.36 -1.27 16.76
N THR A 260 -10.68 -1.47 18.04
CA THR A 260 -9.79 -2.19 18.97
C THR A 260 -10.45 -3.47 19.47
N VAL A 261 -11.78 -3.53 19.46
CA VAL A 261 -12.56 -4.67 19.96
C VAL A 261 -13.54 -5.09 18.87
N GLY A 262 -13.48 -6.35 18.46
CA GLY A 262 -14.46 -6.98 17.59
C GLY A 262 -15.79 -7.16 18.31
N ASN A 263 -16.86 -7.44 17.56
CA ASN A 263 -18.22 -7.55 18.09
C ASN A 263 -18.41 -8.71 19.09
N ASP A 264 -17.48 -9.67 19.12
CA ASP A 264 -17.42 -10.77 20.09
C ASP A 264 -16.65 -10.40 21.37
N GLY A 265 -16.30 -9.12 21.54
CA GLY A 265 -15.48 -8.63 22.65
C GLY A 265 -14.00 -9.02 22.53
N LYS A 266 -13.57 -9.68 21.44
CA LYS A 266 -12.17 -10.03 21.23
C LYS A 266 -11.48 -8.96 20.43
N PHE A 267 -10.26 -8.63 20.83
CA PHE A 267 -9.40 -7.76 20.04
C PHE A 267 -9.24 -8.28 18.62
N PHE A 268 -9.24 -7.37 17.62
CA PHE A 268 -8.64 -7.68 16.34
C PHE A 268 -7.19 -8.07 16.62
N LYS A 269 -6.93 -9.37 16.58
CA LYS A 269 -5.67 -9.95 17.00
C LYS A 269 -4.61 -9.55 15.96
N ALA A 270 -3.97 -8.39 16.16
CA ALA A 270 -2.80 -7.83 15.45
C ALA A 270 -2.93 -6.34 15.08
N LEU A 271 -4.00 -5.63 15.45
CA LEU A 271 -4.05 -4.17 15.25
C LEU A 271 -3.58 -3.45 16.51
N ASP A 272 -2.36 -2.95 16.49
CA ASP A 272 -1.68 -2.34 17.63
C ASP A 272 -1.51 -0.82 17.49
N CYS A 273 -2.40 -0.16 16.73
CA CYS A 273 -2.37 1.29 16.55
C CYS A 273 -1.03 1.84 16.01
N CYS A 274 -0.24 1.00 15.32
CA CYS A 274 0.87 1.50 14.51
C CYS A 274 0.35 2.13 13.21
N TYR A 275 1.25 2.81 12.49
CA TYR A 275 0.94 3.40 11.18
C TYR A 275 0.32 2.38 10.22
N ASP A 276 0.96 1.23 10.06
CA ASP A 276 0.55 0.23 9.06
C ASP A 276 -0.86 -0.33 9.34
N CYS A 277 -1.19 -0.56 10.62
CA CYS A 277 -2.52 -0.99 11.04
C CYS A 277 -3.58 0.09 10.81
N THR A 278 -3.23 1.35 11.09
CA THR A 278 -4.15 2.47 10.91
C THR A 278 -4.44 2.73 9.44
N VAL A 279 -3.40 2.73 8.59
CA VAL A 279 -3.56 2.90 7.15
C VAL A 279 -4.41 1.78 6.54
N GLU A 280 -4.19 0.54 6.97
CA GLU A 280 -5.03 -0.58 6.56
C GLU A 280 -6.51 -0.36 6.91
N ILE A 281 -6.80 0.06 8.13
CA ILE A 281 -8.17 0.40 8.55
C ILE A 281 -8.76 1.49 7.66
N VAL A 282 -8.02 2.57 7.43
CA VAL A 282 -8.47 3.70 6.62
C VAL A 282 -8.82 3.26 5.20
N ILE A 283 -7.94 2.48 4.57
CA ILE A 283 -8.15 1.96 3.21
C ILE A 283 -9.41 1.09 3.14
N LEU A 284 -9.55 0.15 4.07
CA LEU A 284 -10.66 -0.80 4.03
C LEU A 284 -12.01 -0.13 4.39
N LEU A 285 -12.01 0.86 5.29
CA LEU A 285 -13.22 1.64 5.59
C LEU A 285 -13.67 2.48 4.39
N GLU A 286 -12.74 3.11 3.67
CA GLU A 286 -13.08 3.85 2.45
C GLU A 286 -13.64 2.92 1.36
N TYR A 287 -13.12 1.69 1.23
CA TYR A 287 -13.71 0.66 0.38
C TYR A 287 -15.13 0.31 0.80
N CYS A 288 -15.34 -0.03 2.06
CA CYS A 288 -16.66 -0.37 2.62
C CYS A 288 -17.68 0.74 2.33
N LYS A 289 -17.30 1.98 2.59
CA LYS A 289 -18.15 3.16 2.38
C LYS A 289 -18.53 3.36 0.92
N LYS A 290 -17.55 3.39 0.02
CA LYS A 290 -17.81 3.71 -1.39
C LYS A 290 -18.45 2.57 -2.15
N ILE A 291 -18.08 1.32 -1.84
CA ILE A 291 -18.43 0.16 -2.67
C ILE A 291 -19.62 -0.61 -2.10
N ARG A 292 -19.69 -0.74 -0.77
CA ARG A 292 -20.78 -1.49 -0.11
C ARG A 292 -21.90 -0.59 0.41
N GLY A 293 -21.77 0.73 0.27
CA GLY A 293 -22.78 1.71 0.71
C GLY A 293 -22.88 1.83 2.22
N PHE A 294 -21.81 1.45 2.92
CA PHE A 294 -21.75 1.42 4.37
C PHE A 294 -21.46 2.82 4.94
N ASN A 295 -22.09 3.16 6.08
CA ASN A 295 -22.11 4.52 6.62
C ASN A 295 -21.80 4.58 8.14
N GLY A 296 -21.21 3.55 8.75
CA GLY A 296 -21.06 3.48 10.20
C GLY A 296 -19.98 2.52 10.73
N VAL A 297 -20.09 2.16 12.01
CA VAL A 297 -19.02 1.45 12.76
C VAL A 297 -19.32 -0.05 12.95
N TYR A 298 -20.53 -0.52 12.62
CA TYR A 298 -20.93 -1.94 12.80
C TYR A 298 -20.30 -2.92 11.77
N GLU A 299 -19.23 -2.49 11.11
CA GLU A 299 -18.63 -3.06 9.89
C GLU A 299 -17.37 -3.90 10.14
N VAL A 300 -17.10 -4.19 11.42
CA VAL A 300 -16.00 -5.02 11.95
C VAL A 300 -15.92 -6.42 11.32
N PHE A 301 -17.05 -7.00 10.89
CA PHE A 301 -17.09 -8.38 10.38
C PHE A 301 -16.44 -8.54 9.00
N ASP A 302 -16.68 -7.60 8.08
CA ASP A 302 -16.11 -7.66 6.73
C ASP A 302 -14.61 -7.40 6.75
N LEU A 303 -14.14 -6.52 7.64
CA LEU A 303 -12.71 -6.28 7.84
C LEU A 303 -11.99 -7.55 8.28
N ASN A 304 -12.57 -8.30 9.22
CA ASN A 304 -12.01 -9.55 9.69
C ASN A 304 -12.01 -10.62 8.59
N GLU A 305 -13.07 -10.71 7.76
CA GLU A 305 -13.10 -11.64 6.62
C GLU A 305 -12.02 -11.29 5.59
N ILE A 306 -11.91 -10.01 5.21
CA ILE A 306 -10.88 -9.54 4.26
C ILE A 306 -9.48 -9.79 4.82
N GLN A 307 -9.25 -9.47 6.10
CA GLN A 307 -7.98 -9.75 6.78
C GLN A 307 -7.68 -11.26 6.80
N GLN A 308 -8.64 -12.11 7.15
CA GLN A 308 -8.45 -13.56 7.16
C GLN A 308 -8.16 -14.11 5.77
N LYS A 309 -8.80 -13.60 4.72
CA LYS A 309 -8.49 -14.00 3.34
C LYS A 309 -7.07 -13.57 2.96
N LEU A 310 -6.70 -12.33 3.24
CA LEU A 310 -5.33 -11.84 3.05
C LEU A 310 -4.33 -12.69 3.83
N GLU A 311 -4.66 -13.10 5.06
CA GLU A 311 -3.80 -13.92 5.91
C GLU A 311 -3.71 -15.39 5.49
N PHE A 312 -4.81 -15.97 5.02
CA PHE A 312 -4.87 -17.35 4.59
C PHE A 312 -3.99 -17.58 3.36
N SER A 313 -4.07 -16.66 2.39
CA SER A 313 -3.20 -16.62 1.21
C SER A 313 -1.70 -16.53 1.54
N MET A 314 -1.34 -16.12 2.75
CA MET A 314 0.07 -16.02 3.18
C MET A 314 0.64 -17.32 3.76
N LYS A 315 -0.19 -18.19 4.34
CA LYS A 315 0.31 -19.46 4.93
C LYS A 315 0.84 -20.38 3.83
N THR A 316 0.15 -20.39 2.70
CA THR A 316 0.53 -21.16 1.51
C THR A 316 1.85 -20.69 0.90
N GLU A 317 2.20 -19.40 0.96
CA GLU A 317 3.52 -18.90 0.48
C GLU A 317 4.68 -19.28 1.39
N LYS A 318 4.56 -19.11 2.72
CA LYS A 318 5.65 -19.44 3.66
C LYS A 318 6.00 -20.93 3.67
N GLU A 319 4.99 -21.78 3.45
CA GLU A 319 5.18 -23.21 3.28
C GLU A 319 5.91 -23.54 1.96
N LYS A 320 5.65 -22.77 0.89
CA LYS A 320 6.32 -22.93 -0.41
C LYS A 320 7.76 -22.42 -0.42
N GLU A 321 8.05 -21.31 0.26
CA GLU A 321 9.41 -20.72 0.27
C GLU A 321 10.39 -21.44 1.21
N GLY A 322 9.94 -22.44 1.98
CA GLY A 322 10.82 -23.24 2.82
C GLY A 322 11.72 -22.38 3.73
N TYR A 323 11.16 -21.30 4.28
CA TYR A 323 11.88 -20.27 5.03
C TYR A 323 12.65 -20.93 6.19
N LYS A 324 13.91 -21.29 5.93
CA LYS A 324 14.84 -21.76 6.95
C LYS A 324 15.08 -20.56 7.83
N LYS A 325 14.42 -20.51 8.99
CA LYS A 325 14.77 -19.57 10.06
C LYS A 325 16.29 -19.67 10.25
N GLY A 326 17.02 -18.65 9.79
CA GLY A 326 18.42 -18.47 10.14
C GLY A 326 18.50 -18.47 11.65
N LYS A 327 19.25 -19.42 12.20
CA LYS A 327 19.55 -19.49 13.63
C LYS A 327 20.43 -18.33 14.05
#